data_AF-A0AAW1HSP6-F1
#
_entry.id   AF-A0AAW1HSP6-F1
#
_cell.length_a   1.000
_cell.length_b   1.000
_cell.length_c   1.000
_cell.angle_alpha   90.00
_cell.angle_beta   90.00
_cell.angle_gamma   90.00
#
_symmetry.space_group_name_H-M   'P 1'
#
loop_
_entity.id
_entity.type
_entity.pdbx_description
1 polymer ?
#
loop_
_entity_poly.entity_id
_entity_poly.type
_entity_poly.pdbx_seq_one_letter_code
_entity_poly.pdbx_strand_id
1 'polypeptide(L)'
;MMKSYTPRMVEGQVNGTGWPIDGSILLLTSWDYDHHKQWHVEAWDAVSDDDVMKTFYQTEKELGMCGVDTLEEFGKLWKNAEWEPCGSFCLPLDKVTVVREVCEEKLEETERNVKC
;
A
#
# COMPACT_ATOMS: atom_id res chain seq x y z
N MET A 1 1.45 -15.47 24.10
CA MET A 1 0.30 -14.59 23.78
C MET A 1 0.71 -13.76 22.59
N MET A 2 -0.04 -13.81 21.49
CA MET A 2 0.15 -12.87 20.37
C MET A 2 -0.38 -11.52 20.87
N LYS A 3 0.49 -10.51 21.01
CA LYS A 3 0.01 -9.14 21.21
C LYS A 3 -0.77 -8.75 19.96
N SER A 4 -1.99 -8.22 20.08
CA SER A 4 -2.66 -7.60 18.94
C SER A 4 -1.82 -6.40 18.53
N TYR A 5 -1.47 -6.33 17.25
CA TYR A 5 -0.72 -5.21 16.67
C TYR A 5 -1.58 -4.56 15.59
N THR A 6 -1.71 -3.24 15.68
CA THR A 6 -2.35 -2.42 14.66
C THR A 6 -1.31 -1.45 14.10
N PRO A 7 -1.00 -1.51 12.79
CA PRO A 7 -0.07 -0.57 12.17
C PRO A 7 -0.63 0.84 12.18
N ARG A 8 0.26 1.83 12.01
CA ARG A 8 -0.18 3.19 11.71
C ARG A 8 -0.83 3.22 10.32
N MET A 9 -1.95 3.92 10.18
CA MET A 9 -2.67 4.06 8.91
C MET A 9 -2.95 5.53 8.60
N VAL A 10 -2.69 5.92 7.35
CA VAL A 10 -2.88 7.29 6.88
C VAL A 10 -3.47 7.31 5.47
N GLU A 11 -4.19 8.38 5.13
CA GLU A 11 -4.37 8.77 3.73
C GLU A 11 -3.20 9.67 3.34
N GLY A 12 -2.47 9.27 2.30
CA GLY A 12 -1.29 9.98 1.82
C GLY A 12 -1.42 10.33 0.34
N GLN A 13 -1.07 11.56 -0.02
CA GLN A 13 -0.91 11.95 -1.41
C GLN A 13 0.49 11.58 -1.90
N VAL A 14 0.56 10.75 -2.94
CA VAL A 14 1.82 10.32 -3.55
C VAL A 14 2.32 11.39 -4.51
N ASN A 15 3.61 11.71 -4.48
CA ASN A 15 4.21 12.72 -5.36
C ASN A 15 5.68 12.41 -5.67
N GLY A 16 6.10 12.74 -6.90
CA GLY A 16 7.50 12.75 -7.29
C GLY A 16 8.14 11.36 -7.36
N THR A 17 7.32 10.32 -7.59
CA THR A 17 7.77 8.97 -7.91
C THR A 17 8.10 8.83 -9.39
N GLY A 18 7.47 9.65 -10.24
CA GLY A 18 7.52 9.49 -11.70
C GLY A 18 6.58 8.39 -12.22
N TRP A 19 5.78 7.79 -11.34
CA TRP A 19 4.77 6.80 -11.70
C TRP A 19 3.39 7.42 -11.87
N PRO A 20 2.47 6.73 -12.58
CA PRO A 20 1.11 7.21 -12.79
C PRO A 20 0.33 7.59 -11.52
N ILE A 21 0.63 6.97 -10.36
CA ILE A 21 0.02 7.32 -9.06
C ILE A 21 0.43 8.69 -8.50
N ASP A 22 1.36 9.42 -9.12
CA ASP A 22 1.69 10.78 -8.67
C ASP A 22 0.44 11.68 -8.73
N GLY A 23 0.09 12.26 -7.58
CA GLY A 23 -1.12 13.06 -7.35
C GLY A 23 -2.26 12.29 -6.68
N SER A 24 -2.26 10.96 -6.73
CA SER A 24 -3.28 10.10 -6.11
C SER A 24 -3.22 10.13 -4.59
N ILE A 25 -4.39 10.05 -3.96
CA ILE A 25 -4.52 9.79 -2.52
C ILE A 25 -4.74 8.30 -2.34
N LEU A 26 -3.89 7.66 -1.54
CA LEU A 26 -3.94 6.23 -1.23
C LEU A 26 -4.05 6.03 0.29
N LEU A 27 -4.66 4.92 0.70
CA LEU A 27 -4.58 4.44 2.07
C LEU A 27 -3.28 3.69 2.25
N LEU A 28 -2.47 4.13 3.20
CA LEU A 28 -1.12 3.65 3.44
C LEU A 28 -0.98 3.15 4.87
N THR A 29 -0.28 2.04 5.03
CA THR A 29 0.09 1.48 6.33
C THR A 29 1.60 1.62 6.55
N SER A 30 2.00 1.88 7.81
CA SER A 30 3.39 1.87 8.25
C SER A 30 3.53 0.89 9.41
N TRP A 31 4.53 0.01 9.31
CA TRP A 31 4.66 -1.15 10.19
C TRP A 31 5.97 -1.13 10.97
N ASP A 32 5.96 -1.63 12.20
CA ASP A 32 7.16 -1.78 13.03
C ASP A 32 8.11 -2.87 12.50
N TYR A 33 7.59 -3.88 11.78
CA TYR A 33 8.41 -4.99 11.29
C TYR A 33 9.52 -4.56 10.33
N ASP A 34 9.32 -3.47 9.59
CA ASP A 34 10.35 -2.87 8.72
C ASP A 34 10.97 -1.60 9.33
N HIS A 35 10.67 -1.32 10.61
CA HIS A 35 11.04 -0.11 11.33
C HIS A 35 10.52 1.18 10.67
N HIS A 36 9.30 1.12 10.13
CA HIS A 36 8.59 2.26 9.53
C HIS A 36 9.39 2.92 8.40
N LYS A 37 10.18 2.13 7.67
CA LYS A 37 11.10 2.64 6.64
C LYS A 37 10.41 3.03 5.34
N GLN A 38 9.18 2.57 5.15
CA GLN A 38 8.41 2.73 3.93
C GLN A 38 6.92 2.68 4.24
N TRP A 39 6.13 3.28 3.35
CA TRP A 39 4.69 3.13 3.33
C TRP A 39 4.31 1.90 2.51
N HIS A 40 3.32 1.16 2.96
CA HIS A 40 2.72 0.04 2.24
C HIS A 40 1.35 0.47 1.73
N VAL A 41 1.10 0.30 0.43
CA VAL A 41 -0.21 0.59 -0.14
C VAL A 41 -1.20 -0.48 0.33
N GLU A 42 -2.22 -0.03 1.08
CA GLU A 42 -3.27 -0.89 1.62
C GLU A 42 -4.52 -0.87 0.73
N ALA A 43 -4.96 0.32 0.31
CA ALA A 43 -6.16 0.49 -0.50
C ALA A 43 -6.14 1.82 -1.25
N TRP A 44 -7.09 1.98 -2.18
CA TRP A 44 -7.31 3.20 -2.93
C TRP A 44 -8.77 3.33 -3.32
N ASP A 45 -9.19 4.55 -3.61
CA ASP A 45 -10.51 4.82 -4.16
C ASP A 45 -10.57 4.53 -5.66
N ALA A 46 -11.77 4.28 -6.18
CA ALA A 46 -12.02 3.99 -7.59
C ALA A 46 -11.49 5.08 -8.55
N VAL A 47 -11.36 6.33 -8.09
CA VAL A 47 -10.80 7.43 -8.89
C VAL A 47 -9.30 7.23 -9.19
N SER A 48 -8.59 6.53 -8.32
CA SER A 48 -7.16 6.23 -8.45
C SER A 48 -6.91 4.87 -9.11
N ASP A 49 -7.94 4.05 -9.36
CA ASP A 49 -7.80 2.64 -9.76
C ASP A 49 -7.01 2.48 -11.06
N ASP A 50 -7.31 3.30 -12.08
CA ASP A 50 -6.61 3.27 -13.37
C ASP A 50 -5.12 3.64 -13.23
N ASP A 51 -4.78 4.56 -12.33
CA ASP A 51 -3.40 5.02 -12.13
C ASP A 51 -2.59 4.05 -11.27
N VAL A 52 -3.24 3.43 -10.28
CA VAL A 52 -2.67 2.31 -9.52
C VAL A 52 -2.40 1.13 -10.46
N MET A 53 -3.37 0.73 -11.28
CA MET A 53 -3.21 -0.35 -12.27
C MET A 53 -2.03 -0.10 -13.21
N LYS A 54 -1.93 1.11 -13.80
CA LYS A 54 -0.80 1.47 -14.67
C LYS A 54 0.54 1.44 -13.93
N THR A 55 0.55 1.85 -12.66
CA THR A 55 1.76 1.84 -11.84
C THR A 55 2.24 0.42 -11.56
N PHE A 56 1.34 -0.50 -11.19
CA PHE A 56 1.70 -1.91 -11.04
C PHE A 56 2.23 -2.50 -12.35
N TYR A 57 1.54 -2.27 -13.47
CA TYR A 57 2.04 -2.73 -14.77
C TYR A 57 3.44 -2.20 -15.08
N GLN A 58 3.65 -0.88 -14.93
CA GLN A 58 4.95 -0.25 -15.22
C GLN A 58 6.06 -0.84 -14.34
N THR A 59 5.86 -0.88 -13.03
CA THR A 59 6.87 -1.34 -12.08
C THR A 59 7.16 -2.84 -12.21
N GLU A 60 6.13 -3.67 -12.46
CA GLU A 60 6.33 -5.09 -12.73
C GLU A 60 7.08 -5.32 -14.04
N LYS A 61 6.84 -4.51 -15.09
CA LYS A 61 7.62 -4.60 -16.34
C LYS A 61 9.08 -4.21 -16.11
N GLU A 62 9.33 -3.14 -15.36
CA GLU A 62 10.68 -2.69 -15.00
C GLU A 62 11.45 -3.75 -14.19
N LEU A 63 10.76 -4.49 -13.32
CA LEU A 63 11.34 -5.57 -12.51
C LEU A 63 11.37 -6.93 -13.23
N GLY A 64 10.80 -7.06 -14.43
CA GLY A 64 10.69 -8.33 -15.14
C GLY A 64 9.74 -9.34 -14.50
N MET A 65 8.77 -8.87 -13.71
CA MET A 65 7.79 -9.67 -12.97
C MET A 65 6.43 -9.73 -13.65
N CYS A 66 6.17 -8.86 -14.63
CA CYS A 66 4.88 -8.81 -15.31
C CYS A 66 4.71 -10.01 -16.25
N GLY A 67 3.67 -10.82 -16.04
CA GLY A 67 3.37 -12.00 -16.85
C GLY A 67 2.73 -11.70 -18.21
N VAL A 68 2.46 -10.43 -18.52
CA VAL A 68 1.85 -9.99 -19.78
C VAL A 68 2.69 -8.91 -20.45
N ASP A 69 2.49 -8.75 -21.76
CA ASP A 69 3.32 -7.84 -22.55
C ASP A 69 2.70 -6.45 -22.70
N THR A 70 1.38 -6.34 -22.66
CA THR A 70 0.68 -5.09 -22.93
C THR A 70 -0.13 -4.59 -21.74
N LEU A 71 -0.24 -3.27 -21.62
CA LEU A 71 -1.11 -2.63 -20.63
C LEU A 71 -2.59 -3.00 -20.83
N GLU A 72 -3.00 -3.28 -22.07
CA GLU A 72 -4.38 -3.71 -22.37
C GLU A 72 -4.69 -5.08 -21.75
N GLU A 73 -3.78 -6.05 -21.92
CA GLU A 73 -3.91 -7.39 -21.30
C GLU A 73 -3.88 -7.29 -19.77
N PHE A 74 -2.96 -6.50 -19.23
CA PHE A 74 -2.88 -6.27 -17.79
C PHE A 74 -4.17 -5.64 -17.26
N GLY A 75 -4.69 -4.62 -17.93
CA GLY A 75 -5.95 -3.97 -17.58
C GLY A 75 -7.17 -4.91 -17.64
N LYS A 76 -7.15 -5.94 -18.50
CA LYS A 76 -8.19 -6.99 -18.51
C LYS A 76 -8.09 -7.87 -17.28
N LEU A 77 -6.88 -8.35 -16.95
CA LEU A 77 -6.65 -9.15 -15.74
C LEU A 77 -7.03 -8.38 -14.48
N TRP A 78 -6.64 -7.10 -14.40
CA TRP A 78 -6.99 -6.20 -13.32
C TRP A 78 -8.51 -6.08 -13.14
N LYS A 79 -9.25 -5.73 -14.21
CA LYS A 79 -10.71 -5.55 -14.16
C LYS A 79 -11.47 -6.83 -13.83
N ASN A 80 -10.94 -7.98 -14.21
CA ASN A 80 -11.51 -9.29 -13.90
C ASN A 80 -11.13 -9.80 -12.51
N ALA A 81 -10.29 -9.08 -11.76
CA ALA A 81 -9.69 -9.54 -10.50
C ALA A 81 -8.91 -10.87 -10.65
N GLU A 82 -8.25 -11.05 -11.79
CA GLU A 82 -7.42 -12.21 -12.13
C GLU A 82 -5.92 -11.93 -11.96
N TRP A 83 -5.54 -10.67 -11.75
CA TRP A 83 -4.18 -10.27 -11.37
C TRP A 83 -4.02 -10.28 -9.85
N GLU A 84 -2.92 -10.86 -9.37
CA GLU A 84 -2.52 -10.80 -7.96
C GLU A 84 -1.12 -10.19 -7.85
N PRO A 85 -0.90 -9.24 -6.92
CA PRO A 85 0.41 -8.65 -6.72
C PRO A 85 1.38 -9.66 -6.11
N CYS A 86 2.62 -9.64 -6.57
CA CYS A 86 3.72 -10.41 -5.99
C CYS A 86 4.29 -9.74 -4.71
N GLY A 87 3.42 -9.51 -3.72
CA GLY A 87 3.76 -8.86 -2.45
C GLY A 87 3.16 -7.46 -2.28
N SER A 88 3.68 -6.70 -1.32
CA SER A 88 3.19 -5.34 -1.02
C SER A 88 3.87 -4.30 -1.90
N PHE A 89 3.08 -3.38 -2.45
CA PHE A 89 3.62 -2.22 -3.14
C PHE A 89 4.03 -1.16 -2.12
N CYS A 90 5.31 -0.76 -2.17
CA CYS A 90 5.91 0.08 -1.14
C CYS A 90 6.37 1.42 -1.69
N LEU A 91 6.15 2.48 -0.93
CA LEU A 91 6.47 3.85 -1.29
C LEU A 91 7.53 4.43 -0.32
N PRO A 92 8.55 5.15 -0.82
CA PRO A 92 9.47 5.87 0.04
C PRO A 92 8.75 6.95 0.86
N LEU A 93 9.22 7.18 2.09
CA LEU A 93 8.57 8.12 3.01
C LEU A 93 8.50 9.56 2.47
N ASP A 94 9.53 10.00 1.75
CA ASP A 94 9.64 11.35 1.18
C ASP A 94 8.75 11.57 -0.04
N LYS A 95 8.10 10.52 -0.55
CA LYS A 95 7.18 10.58 -1.70
C LYS A 95 5.72 10.65 -1.28
N VAL A 96 5.45 10.72 0.01
CA VAL A 96 4.09 10.74 0.55
C VAL A 96 3.91 11.96 1.44
N THR A 97 2.93 12.79 1.09
CA THR A 97 2.44 13.84 1.99
C THR A 97 1.20 13.32 2.71
N VAL A 98 1.28 13.17 4.03
CA VAL A 98 0.14 12.73 4.84
C VAL A 98 -0.97 13.79 4.80
N VAL A 99 -2.16 13.38 4.35
CA VAL A 99 -3.35 14.23 4.26
C VAL A 99 -4.22 14.04 5.50
N ARG A 100 -4.38 12.80 5.96
CA ARG A 100 -5.22 12.46 7.11
C ARG A 100 -4.66 11.26 7.88
N GLU A 101 -4.64 11.37 9.20
CA GLU A 101 -4.39 10.22 10.07
C GLU A 101 -5.67 9.39 10.20
N VAL A 102 -5.59 8.09 9.89
CA VAL A 102 -6.73 7.15 9.98
C VAL A 102 -6.65 6.33 11.26
N CYS A 103 -5.46 5.85 11.61
CA CYS A 103 -5.22 5.08 12.82
C CYS A 103 -3.79 5.30 13.32
N GLU A 104 -3.64 5.59 14.61
CA GLU A 104 -2.35 5.53 15.28
C GLU A 104 -1.93 4.07 15.53
N GLU A 105 -0.62 3.82 15.55
CA GLU A 105 -0.07 2.50 15.87
C GLU A 105 -0.40 2.07 17.29
N LYS A 106 -0.80 0.80 17.47
CA LYS A 106 -1.19 0.24 18.78
C LYS A 106 -0.55 -1.12 19.03
N LEU A 107 0.04 -1.25 20.22
CA LEU A 107 0.45 -2.51 20.81
C LEU A 107 -0.52 -2.83 21.95
N GLU A 108 -1.46 -3.75 21.72
CA GLU A 108 -2.35 -4.18 22.80
C GLU A 108 -1.62 -5.17 23.72
N GLU A 109 -1.36 -4.72 24.95
CA GLU A 109 -0.94 -5.60 26.03
C GLU A 109 -2.18 -6.24 26.65
N THR A 110 -2.26 -7.56 26.61
CA THR A 110 -3.31 -8.29 27.32
C THR A 110 -3.08 -8.13 28.83
N GLU A 111 -3.83 -7.22 29.47
CA GLU A 111 -3.89 -7.10 30.92
C GLU A 111 -4.33 -8.44 31.52
N ARG A 112 -3.41 -9.17 32.14
CA ARG A 112 -3.76 -10.27 33.02
C ARG A 112 -4.41 -9.68 34.26
N ASN A 113 -5.74 -9.70 34.31
CA ASN A 113 -6.51 -9.54 35.55
C ASN A 113 -6.13 -10.68 36.52
N VAL A 114 -5.05 -10.50 37.27
CA VAL A 114 -4.79 -11.28 38.47
C VAL A 114 -5.69 -10.69 39.55
N LYS A 115 -6.89 -11.27 39.71
CA LYS A 115 -7.68 -11.07 40.92
C LYS A 115 -6.87 -11.64 42.09
N CYS A 116 -6.40 -10.77 42.98
CA CYS A 116 -6.01 -11.12 44.33
C CYS A 116 -7.26 -11.38 45.18
#